data_AF-A0A2G9I4M5-F1
#
_entry.id   AF-A0A2G9I4M5-F1
#
_cell.length_a   1.000
_cell.length_b   1.000
_cell.length_c   1.000
_cell.angle_alpha   90.00
_cell.angle_beta   90.00
_cell.angle_gamma   90.00
#
_symmetry.space_group_name_H-M   'P 1'
#
loop_
_entity.id
_entity.type
_entity.pdbx_description
1 polymer ?
#
loop_
_entity_poly.entity_id
_entity_poly.type
_entity_poly.pdbx_seq_one_letter_code
_entity_poly.pdbx_strand_id
1 'polypeptide(L)'
;MEAETDKPKWEGKATAKLHKHTAEKVWPLLGDFCSFDKWLPTIHTCSKVDGVDGLPGLVRYCAGTVPDGNGGGVAKWCHEKLIDIDSVEKCLSYEVLDNNMGFKSYKSTMKVMPIDGGDDLGGCKIEWSFLADPVEGLSFEDLAAYVDQSLQGMAKNMEKELEK
;
A
#
# COMPACT_ATOMS: atom_id res chain seq x y z
N MET A 1 -27.28 -13.59 -20.82
CA MET A 1 -25.82 -13.49 -20.90
C MET A 1 -25.52 -12.05 -21.25
N GLU A 2 -25.37 -11.21 -20.23
CA GLU A 2 -24.92 -9.84 -20.45
C GLU A 2 -23.43 -9.91 -20.72
N ALA A 3 -23.01 -9.41 -21.88
CA ALA A 3 -21.61 -9.21 -22.17
C ALA A 3 -21.13 -8.10 -21.23
N GLU A 4 -20.41 -8.46 -20.17
CA GLU A 4 -19.61 -7.51 -19.41
C GLU A 4 -18.61 -6.90 -20.39
N THR A 5 -18.89 -5.68 -20.83
CA THR A 5 -17.91 -4.86 -21.54
C THR A 5 -16.82 -4.55 -20.54
N ASP A 6 -15.77 -5.38 -20.54
CA ASP A 6 -14.59 -5.24 -19.68
C ASP A 6 -13.93 -3.89 -20.02
N LYS A 7 -14.25 -2.86 -19.23
CA LYS A 7 -13.50 -1.60 -19.31
C LYS A 7 -12.06 -1.94 -18.92
N PRO A 8 -11.05 -1.45 -19.66
CA PRO A 8 -9.66 -1.75 -19.32
C PRO A 8 -9.40 -1.32 -17.87
N LYS A 9 -8.93 -2.28 -17.07
CA LYS A 9 -8.56 -2.03 -15.68
C LYS A 9 -7.39 -1.06 -15.64
N TRP A 10 -7.37 -0.24 -14.60
CA TRP A 10 -6.22 0.57 -14.25
C TRP A 10 -5.15 -0.30 -13.61
N GLU A 11 -3.96 -0.28 -14.18
CA GLU A 11 -2.78 -0.94 -13.64
C GLU A 11 -1.68 0.12 -13.44
N GLY A 12 -1.18 0.22 -12.22
CA GLY A 12 -0.17 1.21 -11.87
C GLY A 12 0.82 0.68 -10.84
N LYS A 13 1.94 1.37 -10.75
CA LYS A 13 3.05 0.96 -9.89
C LYS A 13 3.93 2.13 -9.47
N ALA A 14 4.31 2.15 -8.20
CA ALA A 14 5.29 3.08 -7.64
C ALA A 14 6.46 2.32 -7.04
N THR A 15 7.61 2.99 -6.92
CA THR A 15 8.78 2.45 -6.23
C THR A 15 9.47 3.50 -5.37
N ALA A 16 9.96 3.11 -4.19
CA ALA A 16 10.79 3.96 -3.33
C ALA A 16 12.06 3.20 -2.92
N LYS A 17 13.19 3.90 -2.86
CA LYS A 17 14.48 3.34 -2.47
C LYS A 17 14.82 3.72 -1.04
N LEU A 18 15.29 2.75 -0.25
CA LEU A 18 15.86 2.95 1.07
C LEU A 18 17.34 2.58 0.99
N HIS A 19 18.22 3.58 0.95
CA HIS A 19 19.62 3.37 0.58
C HIS A 19 20.48 2.76 1.69
N LYS A 20 20.02 2.85 2.94
CA LYS A 20 20.81 2.50 4.13
C LYS A 20 20.36 1.22 4.84
N HIS A 21 19.26 0.62 4.38
CA HIS A 21 18.64 -0.51 5.08
C HIS A 21 18.32 -1.64 4.10
N THR A 22 18.65 -2.85 4.52
CA THR A 22 18.43 -4.06 3.73
C THR A 22 16.96 -4.44 3.70
N ALA A 23 16.60 -5.29 2.73
CA ALA A 23 15.24 -5.80 2.60
C ALA A 23 14.80 -6.56 3.87
N GLU A 24 15.73 -7.24 4.56
CA GLU A 24 15.50 -7.97 5.81
C GLU A 24 15.16 -7.04 6.98
N LYS A 25 15.71 -5.82 7.01
CA LYS A 25 15.39 -4.83 8.05
C LYS A 25 14.06 -4.12 7.77
N VAL A 26 13.75 -3.88 6.50
CA VAL A 26 12.55 -3.14 6.09
C VAL A 26 11.31 -4.04 6.07
N TRP A 27 11.46 -5.30 5.66
CA TRP A 27 10.33 -6.24 5.54
C TRP A 27 9.49 -6.39 6.82
N PRO A 28 10.06 -6.55 8.03
CA PRO A 28 9.25 -6.64 9.25
C PRO A 28 8.33 -5.43 9.49
N LEU A 29 8.71 -4.23 9.03
CA LEU A 29 7.90 -3.02 9.15
C LEU A 29 6.74 -3.00 8.14
N LEU A 30 7.00 -3.48 6.92
CA LEU A 30 6.01 -3.50 5.84
C LEU A 30 5.06 -4.71 5.94
N GLY A 31 5.60 -5.87 6.33
CA GLY A 31 4.88 -7.12 6.50
C GLY A 31 3.95 -7.13 7.71
N ASP A 32 4.12 -6.19 8.65
CA ASP A 32 3.10 -5.86 9.63
C ASP A 32 1.93 -5.13 8.95
N PHE A 33 1.02 -5.94 8.42
CA PHE A 33 -0.12 -5.49 7.60
C PHE A 33 -1.00 -4.46 8.30
N CYS A 34 -1.06 -4.43 9.62
CA CYS A 34 -1.91 -3.51 10.39
C CYS A 34 -1.19 -2.24 10.86
N SER A 35 -0.01 -1.92 10.32
CA SER A 35 0.81 -0.76 10.75
C SER A 35 0.84 0.40 9.74
N PHE A 36 -0.10 0.47 8.81
CA PHE A 36 -0.09 1.50 7.76
C PHE A 36 -0.23 2.93 8.30
N ASP A 37 -0.94 3.14 9.40
CA ASP A 37 -1.06 4.42 10.10
C ASP A 37 0.27 4.94 10.68
N LYS A 38 1.23 4.04 10.95
CA LYS A 38 2.59 4.44 11.37
C LYS A 38 3.41 5.00 10.23
N TRP A 39 3.15 4.54 9.00
CA TRP A 39 4.00 4.81 7.85
C TRP A 39 3.41 5.82 6.88
N LEU A 40 2.08 5.83 6.71
CA LEU A 40 1.37 6.65 5.73
C LEU A 40 0.78 7.90 6.37
N PRO A 41 1.23 9.10 5.98
CA PRO A 41 0.82 10.34 6.65
C PRO A 41 -0.66 10.67 6.48
N THR A 42 -1.30 10.18 5.40
CA THR A 42 -2.73 10.39 5.12
C THR A 42 -3.64 9.43 5.88
N ILE A 43 -3.09 8.35 6.46
CA ILE A 43 -3.85 7.34 7.21
C ILE A 43 -3.70 7.62 8.70
N HIS A 44 -4.82 7.81 9.38
CA HIS A 44 -4.87 8.09 10.81
C HIS A 44 -5.27 6.87 11.63
N THR A 45 -5.78 5.83 10.98
CA THR A 45 -6.21 4.60 11.64
C THR A 45 -5.90 3.42 10.74
N CYS A 46 -5.19 2.43 11.29
CA CYS A 46 -5.05 1.10 10.71
C CYS A 46 -5.23 0.10 11.85
N SER A 47 -6.24 -0.75 11.77
CA SER A 47 -6.55 -1.69 12.85
C SER A 47 -7.10 -3.00 12.31
N LYS A 48 -6.77 -4.09 13.00
CA LYS A 48 -7.34 -5.40 12.68
C LYS A 48 -8.84 -5.42 12.98
N VAL A 49 -9.60 -5.96 12.04
CA VAL A 49 -11.05 -6.20 12.14
C VAL A 49 -11.34 -7.67 12.33
N ASP A 50 -10.65 -8.54 11.60
CA ASP A 50 -10.85 -10.00 11.65
C ASP A 50 -9.57 -10.76 11.24
N GLY A 51 -9.49 -12.04 11.58
CA GLY A 51 -8.39 -12.92 11.23
C GLY A 51 -7.20 -12.90 12.20
N VAL A 52 -6.08 -13.47 11.76
CA VAL A 52 -4.87 -13.68 12.56
C VAL A 52 -3.72 -12.87 11.97
N ASP A 53 -2.93 -12.22 12.84
CA ASP A 53 -1.84 -11.36 12.42
C ASP A 53 -0.81 -12.14 11.58
N GLY A 54 -0.44 -11.58 10.43
CA GLY A 54 0.54 -12.18 9.53
C GLY A 54 0.07 -13.40 8.74
N LEU A 55 -1.22 -13.76 8.77
CA LEU A 55 -1.77 -14.87 7.99
C LEU A 55 -2.77 -14.40 6.91
N PRO A 56 -2.79 -15.03 5.72
CA PRO A 56 -3.83 -14.81 4.73
C PRO A 56 -5.24 -14.92 5.33
N GLY A 57 -6.10 -13.98 4.96
CA GLY A 57 -7.44 -13.83 5.52
C GLY A 57 -7.56 -12.74 6.58
N LEU A 58 -6.45 -12.21 7.11
CA LEU A 58 -6.44 -11.03 7.98
C LEU A 58 -7.13 -9.84 7.30
N VAL A 59 -8.07 -9.20 7.99
CA VAL A 59 -8.77 -8.01 7.52
C VAL A 59 -8.37 -6.82 8.39
N ARG A 60 -7.96 -5.73 7.74
CA ARG A 60 -7.72 -4.44 8.38
C ARG A 60 -8.75 -3.40 7.96
N TYR A 61 -9.03 -2.46 8.85
CA TYR A 61 -9.72 -1.21 8.56
C TYR A 61 -8.69 -0.09 8.51
N CYS A 62 -8.64 0.60 7.37
CA CYS A 62 -7.82 1.78 7.13
C CYS A 62 -8.72 3.00 6.98
N ALA A 63 -8.41 4.09 7.68
CA ALA A 63 -9.11 5.36 7.52
C ALA A 63 -8.15 6.56 7.58
N GLY A 64 -8.48 7.57 6.80
CA GLY A 64 -7.63 8.73 6.59
C GLY A 64 -8.39 9.92 6.04
N THR A 65 -7.68 11.02 5.85
CA THR A 65 -8.24 12.25 5.28
C THR A 65 -7.48 12.60 4.01
N VAL A 66 -8.19 12.76 2.90
CA VAL A 66 -7.62 13.30 1.66
C VAL A 66 -8.03 14.76 1.49
N PRO A 67 -7.12 15.64 1.06
CA PRO A 67 -7.46 17.03 0.77
C PRO A 67 -8.55 17.12 -0.31
N ASP A 68 -9.53 18.00 -0.15
CA ASP A 68 -10.63 18.18 -1.09
C ASP A 68 -10.44 19.34 -2.07
N GLY A 69 -9.25 19.93 -2.10
CA GLY A 69 -8.89 21.07 -2.95
C GLY A 69 -9.45 22.43 -2.46
N ASN A 70 -10.39 22.43 -1.51
CA ASN A 70 -11.02 23.65 -0.97
C ASN A 70 -10.48 24.03 0.42
N GLY A 71 -9.32 23.48 0.79
CA GLY A 71 -8.75 23.65 2.14
C GLY A 71 -9.44 22.79 3.21
N GLY A 72 -10.38 21.93 2.82
CA GLY A 72 -11.00 20.92 3.65
C GLY A 72 -10.35 19.54 3.48
N GLY A 73 -10.90 18.57 4.20
CA GLY A 73 -10.48 17.17 4.14
C GLY A 73 -11.67 16.24 4.10
N VAL A 74 -11.67 15.29 3.18
CA VAL A 74 -12.72 14.27 3.06
C VAL A 74 -12.23 12.99 3.72
N ALA A 75 -13.01 12.50 4.68
CA ALA A 75 -12.75 11.23 5.33
C ALA A 75 -12.93 10.07 4.34
N LYS A 76 -11.88 9.27 4.18
CA LYS A 76 -11.90 8.06 3.35
C LYS A 76 -11.54 6.84 4.19
N TRP A 77 -12.15 5.71 3.86
CA TRP A 77 -11.89 4.44 4.54
C TRP A 77 -12.03 3.26 3.59
N CYS A 78 -11.33 2.18 3.93
CA CYS A 78 -11.45 0.87 3.30
C CYS A 78 -11.26 -0.26 4.31
N HIS A 79 -11.91 -1.39 4.04
CA HIS A 79 -11.59 -2.70 4.60
C HIS A 79 -10.73 -3.46 3.59
N GLU A 80 -9.57 -3.92 4.02
CA GLU A 80 -8.61 -4.60 3.15
C GLU A 80 -8.28 -5.96 3.73
N LYS A 81 -8.32 -6.99 2.86
CA LYS A 81 -8.04 -8.37 3.22
C LYS A 81 -6.69 -8.79 2.68
N LEU A 82 -5.83 -9.28 3.55
CA LEU A 82 -4.57 -9.92 3.18
C LEU A 82 -4.86 -11.21 2.43
N ILE A 83 -4.39 -11.29 1.18
CA ILE A 83 -4.59 -12.44 0.30
C ILE A 83 -3.41 -13.39 0.36
N ASP A 84 -2.19 -12.84 0.37
CA ASP A 84 -0.98 -13.62 0.44
C ASP A 84 0.13 -12.83 1.14
N ILE A 85 1.03 -13.54 1.81
CA ILE A 85 2.20 -12.96 2.47
C ILE A 85 3.33 -13.99 2.49
N ASP A 86 4.47 -13.59 1.97
CA ASP A 86 5.67 -14.42 1.90
C ASP A 86 6.85 -13.65 2.51
N SER A 87 7.37 -14.15 3.62
CA SER A 87 8.52 -13.55 4.31
C SER A 87 9.86 -13.82 3.63
N VAL A 88 9.96 -14.88 2.83
CA VAL A 88 11.16 -15.23 2.07
C VAL A 88 11.30 -14.27 0.90
N GLU A 89 10.25 -14.17 0.08
CA GLU A 89 10.16 -13.28 -1.08
C GLU A 89 9.87 -11.82 -0.70
N LYS A 90 9.57 -11.56 0.58
CA LYS A 90 9.30 -10.23 1.15
C LYS A 90 8.22 -9.51 0.35
N CYS A 91 7.13 -10.23 0.09
CA CYS A 91 5.99 -9.72 -0.63
C CYS A 91 4.67 -10.03 0.07
N LEU A 92 3.71 -9.12 -0.10
CA LEU A 92 2.33 -9.34 0.32
C LEU A 92 1.37 -8.83 -0.75
N SER A 93 0.17 -9.39 -0.78
CA SER A 93 -0.92 -8.91 -1.62
C SER A 93 -2.21 -8.81 -0.82
N TYR A 94 -3.05 -7.84 -1.17
CA TYR A 94 -4.33 -7.61 -0.52
C TYR A 94 -5.38 -7.11 -1.51
N GLU A 95 -6.64 -7.25 -1.14
CA GLU A 95 -7.78 -6.71 -1.89
C GLU A 95 -8.65 -5.82 -1.00
N VAL A 96 -9.30 -4.84 -1.62
CA VAL A 96 -10.30 -4.01 -0.94
C VAL A 96 -11.63 -4.75 -0.95
N LEU A 97 -12.22 -4.97 0.22
CA LEU A 97 -13.53 -5.60 0.39
C LEU A 97 -14.67 -4.59 0.36
N ASP A 98 -14.49 -3.47 1.04
CA ASP A 98 -15.50 -2.42 1.22
C ASP A 98 -14.81 -1.07 1.42
N ASN A 99 -15.41 0.01 0.94
CA ASN A 99 -14.83 1.35 1.00
C ASN A 99 -15.84 2.45 0.62
N ASN A 100 -15.56 3.69 1.03
CA ASN A 100 -16.31 4.88 0.58
C ASN A 100 -15.61 5.67 -0.56
N MET A 101 -14.66 5.03 -1.24
CA MET A 101 -13.87 5.62 -2.33
C MET A 101 -14.40 5.24 -3.72
N GLY A 102 -15.22 4.18 -3.81
CA GLY A 102 -15.77 3.67 -5.07
C GLY A 102 -14.96 2.53 -5.69
N PHE A 103 -13.96 1.98 -5.00
CA PHE A 103 -13.21 0.81 -5.47
C PHE A 103 -14.10 -0.44 -5.46
N LYS A 104 -14.01 -1.26 -6.52
CA LYS A 104 -14.72 -2.53 -6.64
C LYS A 104 -13.76 -3.72 -6.65
N SER A 105 -12.98 -3.88 -7.73
CA SER A 105 -12.02 -4.98 -7.87
C SER A 105 -10.58 -4.55 -7.57
N TYR A 106 -10.36 -3.72 -6.54
CA TYR A 106 -9.02 -3.23 -6.23
C TYR A 106 -8.17 -4.34 -5.58
N LYS A 107 -7.03 -4.63 -6.21
CA LYS A 107 -5.99 -5.51 -5.69
C LYS A 107 -4.66 -4.79 -5.69
N SER A 108 -3.86 -5.03 -4.68
CA SER A 108 -2.54 -4.42 -4.56
C SER A 108 -1.51 -5.43 -4.12
N THR A 109 -0.28 -5.25 -4.59
CA THR A 109 0.89 -6.04 -4.20
C THR A 109 1.99 -5.11 -3.75
N MET A 110 2.65 -5.47 -2.65
CA MET A 110 3.82 -4.77 -2.16
C MET A 110 4.99 -5.74 -2.04
N LYS A 111 6.19 -5.30 -2.45
CA LYS A 111 7.40 -6.13 -2.43
C LYS A 111 8.60 -5.32 -1.94
N VAL A 112 9.49 -5.96 -1.18
CA VAL A 112 10.78 -5.38 -0.79
C VAL A 112 11.90 -6.18 -1.45
N MET A 113 12.70 -5.53 -2.28
CA MET A 113 13.77 -6.15 -3.05
C MET A 113 15.12 -5.52 -2.68
N PRO A 114 16.23 -6.28 -2.64
CA PRO A 114 17.56 -5.70 -2.53
C PRO A 114 17.87 -4.82 -3.75
N ILE A 115 18.73 -3.81 -3.57
CA ILE A 115 19.33 -3.06 -4.68
C ILE A 115 20.72 -3.65 -4.93
N ASP A 116 20.92 -4.21 -6.13
CA ASP A 116 22.24 -4.70 -6.53
C ASP A 116 23.25 -3.54 -6.61
N GLY A 117 24.46 -3.76 -6.05
CA GLY A 117 25.59 -2.84 -6.19
C GLY A 117 25.69 -1.68 -5.19
N GLY A 118 25.03 -1.76 -4.03
CA GLY A 118 25.23 -0.79 -2.94
C GLY A 118 26.44 -1.10 -2.07
N ASP A 119 27.00 -0.07 -1.41
CA ASP A 119 28.03 -0.18 -0.37
C ASP A 119 27.62 -1.21 0.73
N ASP A 120 28.56 -1.61 1.60
CA ASP A 120 28.44 -2.65 2.65
C ASP A 120 27.18 -2.56 3.58
N LEU A 121 26.39 -1.48 3.49
CA LEU A 121 25.12 -1.27 4.19
C LEU A 121 23.90 -1.93 3.50
N GLY A 122 24.00 -2.31 2.23
CA GLY A 122 22.97 -3.05 1.47
C GLY A 122 21.59 -2.37 1.44
N GLY A 123 21.36 -1.45 0.49
CA GLY A 123 20.06 -0.80 0.33
C GLY A 123 18.96 -1.71 -0.23
N CYS A 124 17.70 -1.28 -0.12
CA CYS A 124 16.54 -1.97 -0.69
C CYS A 124 15.59 -1.03 -1.43
N LYS A 125 14.64 -1.61 -2.17
CA LYS A 125 13.58 -0.92 -2.89
C LYS A 125 12.24 -1.53 -2.51
N ILE A 126 11.28 -0.68 -2.12
CA ILE A 126 9.88 -1.06 -1.99
C ILE A 126 9.18 -0.80 -3.31
N GLU A 127 8.40 -1.76 -3.78
CA GLU A 127 7.49 -1.64 -4.91
C GLU A 127 6.05 -1.77 -4.40
N TRP A 128 5.16 -0.90 -4.88
CA TRP A 128 3.72 -0.96 -4.62
C TRP A 128 2.99 -0.89 -5.95
N SER A 129 2.33 -1.98 -6.35
CA SER A 129 1.50 -2.05 -7.55
C SER A 129 0.02 -2.20 -7.21
N PHE A 130 -0.84 -1.75 -8.10
CA PHE A 130 -2.28 -1.90 -7.99
C PHE A 130 -2.92 -2.26 -9.32
N LEU A 131 -4.05 -2.96 -9.20
CA LEU A 131 -5.02 -3.22 -10.26
C LEU A 131 -6.38 -2.79 -9.76
N ALA A 132 -7.11 -1.97 -10.50
CA ALA A 132 -8.42 -1.46 -10.10
C ALA A 132 -9.34 -1.28 -11.30
N ASP A 133 -10.65 -1.40 -11.08
CA ASP A 133 -11.61 -0.91 -12.06
C ASP A 133 -11.60 0.63 -12.06
N PRO A 134 -11.85 1.30 -13.20
CA PRO A 134 -12.01 2.74 -13.23
C PRO A 134 -13.06 3.23 -12.22
N VAL A 135 -12.70 4.20 -11.40
CA VAL A 135 -13.55 4.79 -10.36
C VAL A 135 -14.13 6.11 -10.86
N GLU A 136 -15.44 6.30 -10.70
CA GLU A 136 -16.09 7.55 -11.08
C GLU A 136 -15.57 8.74 -10.26
N GLY A 137 -15.20 9.83 -10.93
CA GLY A 137 -14.68 11.03 -10.28
C GLY A 137 -13.22 10.96 -9.84
N LEU A 138 -12.51 9.87 -10.14
CA LEU A 138 -11.06 9.72 -9.94
C LEU A 138 -10.40 9.49 -11.31
N SER A 139 -9.19 10.00 -11.52
CA SER A 139 -8.39 9.64 -12.70
C SER A 139 -7.35 8.57 -12.36
N PHE A 140 -6.85 7.87 -13.38
CA PHE A 140 -5.74 6.95 -13.21
C PHE A 140 -4.51 7.68 -12.67
N GLU A 141 -4.23 8.87 -13.20
CA GLU A 141 -3.10 9.70 -12.85
C GLU A 141 -3.15 10.15 -11.39
N ASP A 142 -4.34 10.53 -10.89
CA ASP A 142 -4.52 10.90 -9.48
C ASP A 142 -4.28 9.71 -8.55
N LEU A 143 -4.78 8.52 -8.91
CA LEU A 143 -4.54 7.31 -8.13
C LEU A 143 -3.06 6.91 -8.15
N ALA A 144 -2.42 6.95 -9.32
CA ALA A 144 -1.00 6.65 -9.45
C ALA A 144 -0.13 7.63 -8.66
N ALA A 145 -0.44 8.94 -8.73
CA ALA A 145 0.24 9.97 -7.96
C ALA A 145 0.03 9.80 -6.45
N TYR A 146 -1.18 9.44 -6.01
CA TYR A 146 -1.47 9.16 -4.61
C TYR A 146 -0.65 7.97 -4.09
N VAL A 147 -0.60 6.87 -4.84
CA VAL A 147 0.18 5.67 -4.48
C VAL A 147 1.68 6.00 -4.43
N ASP A 148 2.19 6.76 -5.39
CA ASP A 148 3.60 7.18 -5.38
C ASP A 148 3.93 8.06 -4.17
N GLN A 149 3.17 9.13 -3.94
CA GLN A 149 3.39 10.01 -2.78
C GLN A 149 3.30 9.26 -1.46
N SER A 150 2.33 8.35 -1.34
CA SER A 150 2.15 7.47 -0.19
C SER A 150 3.38 6.60 0.03
N LEU A 151 3.89 5.97 -1.02
CA LEU A 151 5.05 5.10 -0.95
C LEU A 151 6.33 5.86 -0.59
N GLN A 152 6.55 7.07 -1.14
CA GLN A 152 7.68 7.91 -0.76
C GLN A 152 7.61 8.32 0.72
N GLY A 153 6.43 8.68 1.21
CA GLY A 153 6.19 8.99 2.62
C GLY A 153 6.46 7.81 3.54
N MET A 154 5.94 6.63 3.18
CA MET A 154 6.15 5.36 3.87
C MET A 154 7.64 5.04 3.99
N ALA A 155 8.38 5.06 2.88
CA ALA A 155 9.81 4.76 2.88
C ALA A 155 10.59 5.70 3.80
N LYS A 156 10.34 7.01 3.73
CA LYS A 156 10.99 8.01 4.59
C LYS A 156 10.70 7.79 6.08
N ASN A 157 9.47 7.40 6.43
CA ASN A 157 9.10 7.14 7.82
C ASN A 157 9.71 5.85 8.35
N MET A 158 9.79 4.81 7.51
CA MET A 158 10.48 3.55 7.86
C MET A 158 11.99 3.76 8.03
N GLU A 159 12.66 4.54 7.17
CA GLU A 159 14.08 4.88 7.35
C GLU A 159 14.32 5.54 8.70
N LYS A 160 13.51 6.54 9.05
CA LYS A 160 13.60 7.22 10.36
C LYS A 160 13.38 6.28 11.53
N GLU A 161 12.49 5.31 11.42
CA GLU A 161 12.26 4.33 12.48
C GLU A 161 13.47 3.43 12.68
N LEU A 162 14.13 3.02 11.59
CA LEU A 162 15.32 2.16 11.62
C LEU A 162 16.61 2.89 12.02
N GLU A 163 16.61 4.22 12.07
CA GLU A 163 17.71 5.06 12.53
C GLU A 163 17.64 5.41 14.03
N LYS A 164 16.57 5.00 14.73
CA LYS A 164 16.42 5.16 16.20
C LYS A 164 17.21 4.11 16.97
#